data_AF-A0A7C3ZQ73-F1
#
_entry.id   AF-A0A7C3ZQ73-F1
#
_cell.length_a   1.000
_cell.length_b   1.000
_cell.length_c   1.000
_cell.angle_alpha   90.00
_cell.angle_beta   90.00
_cell.angle_gamma   90.00
#
_symmetry.space_group_name_H-M   'P 1'
#
loop_
_entity.id
_entity.type
_entity.pdbx_description
1 polymer ?
#
loop_
_entity_poly.entity_id
_entity_poly.type
_entity_poly.pdbx_seq_one_letter_code
_entity_poly.pdbx_strand_id
1 'polypeptide(L)' 'VENIRAMVDAVQKAKPSGAKGTYMEKISLSSTMGPGVTVNVDNATGN' A
#
# COMPACT_ATOMS: atom_id res chain seq x y z
N VAL A 1 -11.19 -8.23 -1.69
CA VAL A 1 -10.17 -7.15 -1.49
C VAL A 1 -8.75 -7.73 -1.46
N GLU A 2 -8.61 -9.03 -1.73
CA GLU A 2 -7.35 -9.78 -1.61
C GLU A 2 -6.22 -9.19 -2.44
N ASN A 3 -6.46 -8.76 -3.69
CA ASN A 3 -5.38 -8.30 -4.57
C ASN A 3 -4.63 -7.08 -4.03
N ILE A 4 -5.35 -6.14 -3.42
CA ILE A 4 -4.76 -4.92 -2.85
C ILE A 4 -3.95 -5.27 -1.60
N ARG A 5 -4.48 -6.14 -0.74
CA ARG A 5 -3.77 -6.61 0.46
C ARG A 5 -2.50 -7.37 0.09
N ALA A 6 -2.59 -8.29 -0.88
CA ALA A 6 -1.44 -9.05 -1.37
C ALA A 6 -0.34 -8.15 -1.96
N MET A 7 -0.72 -7.09 -2.68
CA MET A 7 0.23 -6.11 -3.21
C MET A 7 0.91 -5.33 -2.07
N VAL A 8 0.15 -4.87 -1.07
CA VAL A 8 0.68 -4.14 0.09
C VAL A 8 1.63 -5.02 0.91
N ASP A 9 1.26 -6.28 1.15
CA ASP A 9 2.10 -7.24 1.88
C ASP A 9 3.40 -7.56 1.13
N ALA A 10 3.35 -7.70 -0.19
CA ALA A 10 4.53 -7.93 -1.03
C ALA A 10 5.50 -6.75 -0.97
N VAL A 11 4.98 -5.52 -1.05
CA VAL A 11 5.82 -4.31 -1.01
C VAL A 11 6.33 -4.05 0.42
N GLN A 12 5.58 -4.37 1.48
CA GLN A 12 6.12 -4.33 2.84
C GLN A 12 7.26 -5.33 3.06
N LYS A 13 7.14 -6.56 2.55
CA LYS A 13 8.22 -7.55 2.59
C LYS A 13 9.44 -7.13 1.78
N ALA A 14 9.23 -6.35 0.72
CA ALA A 14 10.30 -5.78 -0.09
C ALA A 14 10.99 -4.57 0.58
N LYS A 15 10.57 -4.14 1.79
CA LYS A 15 11.22 -3.05 2.53
C LYS A 15 12.69 -3.42 2.80
N PRO A 16 13.66 -2.63 2.30
CA PRO A 16 15.07 -2.91 2.55
C PRO A 16 15.42 -2.68 4.03
N SER A 17 16.28 -3.52 4.59
CA SER A 17 16.67 -3.52 6.01
C SER A 17 17.33 -2.22 6.49
N GLY A 18 17.81 -1.38 5.56
CA GLY A 18 18.36 -0.05 5.84
C GLY A 18 17.32 1.09 5.88
N ALA A 19 16.06 0.84 5.49
CA ALA A 19 15.03 1.87 5.44
C ALA A 19 14.49 2.18 6.86
N LYS A 20 15.03 3.25 7.46
CA LYS A 20 14.54 3.79 8.73
C LYS A 20 13.29 4.65 8.48
N GLY A 21 12.23 4.44 9.27
CA GLY A 21 10.97 5.20 9.19
C GLY A 21 9.86 4.51 8.38
N THR A 22 8.84 5.30 8.03
CA THR A 22 7.66 4.89 7.27
C THR A 22 8.05 4.63 5.82
N TYR A 23 7.87 3.39 5.35
CA TYR A 23 8.25 2.99 3.98
C TYR A 23 7.16 3.25 2.94
N MET A 24 5.89 3.25 3.37
CA MET A 24 4.74 3.58 2.54
C MET A 24 3.97 4.73 3.18
N GLU A 25 3.94 5.89 2.53
CA GLU A 25 3.26 7.08 3.07
C GLU A 25 1.80 7.17 2.63
N LYS A 26 1.49 6.74 1.40
CA LYS A 26 0.14 6.88 0.82
C LYS A 26 -0.13 5.80 -0.22
N ILE A 27 -1.33 5.25 -0.21
CA ILE A 27 -1.84 4.36 -1.27
C ILE A 27 -2.95 5.10 -2.01
N SER A 28 -2.79 5.31 -3.32
CA SER A 28 -3.83 5.89 -4.18
C SER A 28 -4.22 4.88 -5.25
N LEU A 29 -5.49 4.51 -5.30
CA LEU A 29 -6.06 3.63 -6.31
C LEU A 29 -6.86 4.47 -7.31
N SER A 30 -6.47 4.48 -8.59
CA SER A 30 -7.24 5.12 -9.65
C SER A 30 -7.55 4.13 -10.76
N SER A 31 -8.67 4.34 -11.44
CA SER A 31 -8.94 3.71 -12.73
C SER A 31 -8.21 4.48 -13.83
N THR A 32 -7.94 3.83 -14.97
CA THR A 32 -7.13 4.38 -16.08
C THR A 32 -7.56 5.77 -16.55
N MET A 33 -8.84 6.12 -16.38
CA MET A 33 -9.41 7.44 -16.73
C MET A 33 -10.29 8.02 -15.60
N GLY A 34 -10.14 7.53 -14.36
CA GLY A 34 -11.01 7.89 -13.23
C GLY A 34 -10.29 8.67 -12.13
N PRO A 35 -11.02 9.41 -11.29
CA PRO A 35 -10.44 10.04 -10.12
C PRO A 35 -9.87 8.98 -9.16
N GLY A 36 -8.74 9.30 -8.53
CA GLY A 36 -8.08 8.41 -7.58
C GLY A 36 -8.72 8.47 -6.19
N VAL A 37 -8.89 7.30 -5.55
CA VAL A 37 -9.29 7.17 -4.15
C VAL A 37 -8.05 6.90 -3.32
N THR A 38 -7.83 7.71 -2.28
CA THR A 38 -6.76 7.46 -1.31
C THR A 38 -7.23 6.44 -0.28
N VAL A 39 -6.46 5.39 -0.09
CA VAL A 39 -6.68 4.36 0.93
C VAL A 39 -5.61 4.51 2.00
N ASN A 40 -6.03 4.43 3.27
CA ASN A 40 -5.11 4.56 4.38
C ASN A 40 -4.32 3.25 4.57
N VAL A 41 -2.99 3.35 4.75
CA VAL A 41 -2.06 2.21 4.79
C VAL A 41 -2.38 1.27 5.97
N ASP A 42 -2.81 1.83 7.09
CA ASP A 42 -3.17 1.06 8.30
C ASP A 42 -4.37 0.13 8.10
N ASN A 43 -5.29 0.48 7.19
CA ASN A 43 -6.46 -0.36 6.87
C ASN A 43 -6.17 -1.40 5.78
N ALA A 44 -5.00 -1.32 5.13
CA ALA A 44 -4.61 -2.21 4.04
C ALA A 44 -3.79 -3.41 4.51
N THR A 45 -3.15 -3.32 5.69
CA THR A 45 -2.62 -4.47 6.42
C THR A 45 -3.74 -5.15 7.19
N GLY A 46 -4.02 -6.42 6.87
CA GLY A 46 -5.02 -7.19 7.60
C GLY A 46 -4.57 -7.48 9.03
N ASN A 47 -5.04 -6.68 9.98
CA ASN A 47 -5.26 -7.02 11.39
C ASN A 47 -6.66 -6.54 11.77
#